data_AF-A0A0Q5VG33-F1
#
_entry.id   AF-A0A0Q5VG33-F1
#
_cell.length_a   1.000
_cell.length_b   1.000
_cell.length_c   1.000
_cell.angle_alpha   90.00
_cell.angle_beta   90.00
_cell.angle_gamma   90.00
#
_symmetry.space_group_name_H-M   'P 1'
#
loop_
_entity.id
_entity.type
_entity.pdbx_description
1 polymer ?
#
loop_
_entity_poly.entity_id
_entity_poly.type
_entity_poly.pdbx_seq_one_letter_code
_entity_poly.pdbx_strand_id
1 'polypeptide(L)' 'MDEAATRPCRLPRLAEPATTGALEAAYVERGAAILACDQSRAAAVEALKAERALIDRWLAGAAP' A
#
# COMPACT_ATOMS: atom_id res chain seq x y z
N MET A 1 8.51 -7.95 -8.91
CA MET A 1 7.49 -7.39 -8.00
C MET A 1 8.13 -6.24 -7.25
N ASP A 2 7.45 -5.11 -7.12
CA ASP A 2 7.98 -3.91 -6.44
C ASP A 2 8.22 -4.18 -4.94
N GLU A 3 9.43 -3.94 -4.47
CA GLU A 3 9.82 -4.10 -3.06
C GLU A 3 9.04 -3.15 -2.14
N ALA A 4 8.74 -1.94 -2.61
CA ALA A 4 7.97 -0.96 -1.86
C ALA A 4 6.53 -1.43 -1.60
N ALA A 5 5.97 -2.25 -2.49
CA ALA A 5 4.61 -2.77 -2.37
C ALA A 5 4.47 -3.91 -1.36
N THR A 6 5.57 -4.63 -1.06
CA THR A 6 5.55 -5.82 -0.19
C THR A 6 6.17 -5.60 1.18
N ARG A 7 6.99 -4.55 1.36
CA ARG A 7 7.53 -4.21 2.68
C ARG A 7 6.41 -3.87 3.67
N PRO A 8 6.57 -4.21 4.97
CA PRO A 8 5.62 -3.79 5.99
C PRO A 8 5.46 -2.27 6.06
N CYS A 9 4.22 -1.80 6.25
CA CYS A 9 3.96 -0.39 6.48
C CYS A 9 4.58 0.03 7.81
N ARG A 10 5.40 1.09 7.81
CA ARG A 10 5.83 1.74 9.05
C ARG A 10 4.75 2.74 9.45
N LEU A 11 4.08 2.49 10.57
CA LEU A 11 3.10 3.41 11.14
C LEU A 11 3.63 3.98 12.47
N PRO A 12 3.83 5.31 12.56
CA PRO A 12 4.29 5.97 13.80
C PRO A 12 3.40 5.63 14.98
N ARG A 13 4.01 5.34 16.13
CA ARG A 13 3.32 5.10 17.40
C ARG A 13 3.65 6.23 18.36
N LEU A 14 2.64 6.69 19.10
CA LEU A 14 2.84 7.66 20.17
C LEU A 14 3.64 7.00 21.31
N ALA A 15 4.68 7.67 21.76
CA ALA A 15 5.50 7.23 22.89
C ALA A 15 4.96 7.84 24.20
N GLU A 16 4.95 7.04 25.27
CA GLU A 16 4.45 7.46 26.58
C GLU A 16 5.58 7.91 27.53
N PRO A 17 5.31 8.86 28.45
CA PRO A 17 4.06 9.61 28.60
C PRO A 17 3.92 10.70 27.52
N ALA A 18 2.75 10.78 26.89
CA ALA A 18 2.50 11.76 25.82
C ALA A 18 1.73 13.00 26.28
N THR A 19 2.06 14.15 25.70
CA THR A 19 1.24 15.37 25.82
C THR A 19 0.14 15.40 24.76
N THR A 20 -0.88 16.23 24.94
CA THR A 20 -1.91 16.46 23.91
C THR A 20 -1.30 16.93 22.58
N GLY A 21 -0.32 17.83 22.62
CA GLY A 21 0.36 18.29 21.40
C GLY A 21 1.14 17.17 20.70
N ALA A 22 1.73 16.23 21.45
CA ALA A 22 2.38 15.06 20.88
C ALA A 22 1.38 14.11 20.21
N LEU A 23 0.19 13.96 20.79
CA LEU A 23 -0.90 13.18 20.19
C LEU A 23 -1.36 13.78 18.86
N GLU A 24 -1.58 15.09 18.80
CA GLU A 24 -2.00 15.79 17.58
C GLU A 24 -0.97 15.64 16.46
N ALA A 25 0.33 15.84 16.78
CA ALA A 25 1.41 15.64 15.83
C ALA A 25 1.47 14.19 15.31
N ALA A 26 1.42 13.21 16.22
CA ALA A 26 1.45 11.80 15.86
C ALA A 26 0.22 11.38 15.03
N TYR A 27 -0.95 11.99 15.27
CA TYR A 27 -2.16 11.74 14.49
C TYR A 27 -1.98 12.14 13.03
N VAL A 28 -1.47 13.36 12.78
CA VAL A 28 -1.19 13.86 11.43
C VAL A 28 -0.11 13.03 10.75
N GLU A 29 1.00 12.75 11.45
CA GLU A 29 2.11 11.94 10.92
C GLU A 29 1.63 10.53 10.53
N ARG A 30 0.81 9.92 11.37
CA ARG A 30 0.26 8.59 11.11
C ARG A 30 -0.70 8.59 9.91
N GLY A 31 -1.50 9.63 9.74
CA GLY A 31 -2.33 9.81 8.54
C GLY A 31 -1.51 9.84 7.26
N ALA A 32 -0.43 10.64 7.24
CA ALA A 32 0.49 10.70 6.11
C ALA A 32 1.17 9.34 5.83
N ALA A 33 1.59 8.62 6.87
CA ALA A 33 2.20 7.30 6.75
C ALA A 33 1.23 6.24 6.17
N ILE A 34 -0.06 6.32 6.51
CA ILE A 34 -1.10 5.45 5.94
C ILE A 34 -1.23 5.69 4.44
N LEU A 35 -1.39 6.95 4.02
CA LEU A 35 -1.53 7.30 2.60
C LEU A 35 -0.30 6.86 1.79
N ALA A 36 0.90 7.08 2.31
CA ALA A 36 2.13 6.63 1.67
C ALA A 36 2.16 5.10 1.51
N CYS A 37 1.74 4.34 2.53
CA CYS A 37 1.73 2.88 2.41
C CYS A 37 0.67 2.38 1.42
N ASP A 38 -0.50 3.01 1.38
CA ASP A 38 -1.57 2.65 0.44
C ASP A 38 -1.12 2.83 -1.01
N GLN A 39 -0.46 3.95 -1.30
CA GLN A 39 0.14 4.22 -2.62
C GLN A 39 1.16 3.15 -3.02
N SER A 40 2.05 2.75 -2.11
CA SER A 40 2.99 1.66 -2.39
C SER A 40 2.29 0.33 -2.65
N ARG A 41 1.22 0.03 -1.92
CA ARG A 41 0.44 -1.21 -2.11
C ARG A 41 -0.36 -1.24 -3.41
N ALA A 42 -0.79 -0.07 -3.91
CA ALA A 42 -1.51 0.03 -5.17
C ALA A 42 -0.74 -0.59 -6.34
N ALA A 43 0.59 -0.48 -6.36
CA ALA A 43 1.44 -1.06 -7.39
C ALA A 43 1.29 -2.59 -7.51
N ALA A 44 1.15 -3.31 -6.39
CA ALA A 44 0.92 -4.76 -6.40
C ALA A 44 -0.47 -5.13 -6.96
N VAL A 45 -1.49 -4.33 -6.62
CA VAL A 45 -2.86 -4.53 -7.14
C VAL A 45 -2.90 -4.30 -8.64
N GLU A 46 -2.29 -3.22 -9.14
CA GLU A 46 -2.25 -2.92 -10.56
C GLU A 46 -1.45 -3.97 -11.34
N ALA A 47 -0.33 -4.46 -10.79
CA ALA A 47 0.41 -5.58 -11.38
C ALA A 47 -0.46 -6.84 -11.51
N LEU A 48 -1.20 -7.19 -10.45
CA LEU A 48 -2.09 -8.35 -10.45
C LEU A 48 -3.26 -8.20 -11.44
N LYS A 49 -3.83 -7.00 -11.58
CA LYS A 49 -4.85 -6.71 -12.60
C LYS A 49 -4.29 -6.86 -14.01
N ALA A 50 -3.09 -6.33 -14.25
CA ALA A 50 -2.42 -6.45 -15.55
C ALA A 50 -2.13 -7.91 -15.91
N GLU A 51 -1.67 -8.71 -14.95
CA GLU A 51 -1.45 -10.15 -15.11
C GLU A 51 -2.75 -10.89 -15.49
N ARG A 52 -3.84 -10.64 -14.76
CA ARG A 52 -5.15 -11.25 -15.05
C ARG A 52 -5.65 -10.87 -16.43
N ALA A 53 -5.55 -9.60 -16.81
CA ALA A 53 -5.94 -9.16 -18.14
C ALA A 53 -5.11 -9.81 -19.26
N LEU A 54 -3.83 -10.11 -19.02
CA LEU A 54 -2.99 -10.87 -19.96
C LEU A 54 -3.48 -12.32 -20.11
N ILE A 55 -3.78 -12.97 -18.99
CA ILE A 55 -4.31 -14.34 -18.95
C ILE A 55 -5.65 -14.41 -19.70
N ASP A 56 -6.57 -13.49 -19.41
CA ASP A 56 -7.89 -13.45 -20.05
C ASP A 56 -7.76 -13.30 -21.56
N ARG A 57 -6.87 -12.41 -22.04
CA ARG A 57 -6.59 -12.27 -23.48
C ARG A 57 -5.99 -13.53 -24.09
N TRP A 58 -5.07 -14.18 -23.39
CA TRP A 58 -4.48 -15.43 -23.86
C TRP A 58 -5.53 -16.53 -23.99
N LEU A 59 -6.39 -16.70 -22.98
CA LEU A 59 -7.49 -17.67 -23.02
C LEU A 59 -8.50 -17.38 -24.13
N ALA A 60 -8.82 -16.10 -24.36
CA ALA A 60 -9.72 -15.69 -25.46
C ALA A 60 -9.11 -15.94 -26.85
N GLY A 61 -7.79 -15.84 -26.98
CA GLY A 61 -7.06 -16.13 -28.23
C GLY A 61 -6.63 -17.59 -28.40
N ALA A 62 -6.69 -18.41 -27.34
CA ALA A 62 -6.35 -19.83 -27.33
C ALA A 62 -7.56 -20.73 -27.68
N ALA A 63 -8.55 -20.20 -28.39
CA ALA A 63 -9.59 -21.03 -29.01
C ALA A 63 -8.96 -21.93 -30.08
N PRO A 64 -9.20 -23.26 -30.07
CA PRO A 64 -8.83 -24.13 -31.18
C PRO A 64 -9.60 -23.79 -32.46
#